data_AF-A0AAJ5FIJ3-F1
#
_entry.id   AF-A0AAJ5FIJ3-F1
#
_cell.length_a   1.000
_cell.length_b   1.000
_cell.length_c   1.000
_cell.angle_alpha   90.00
_cell.angle_beta   90.00
_cell.angle_gamma   90.00
#
_symmetry.space_group_name_H-M   'P 1'
#
loop_
_entity.id
_entity.type
_entity.pdbx_description
1 polymer ?
#
loop_
_entity_poly.entity_id
_entity_poly.type
_entity_poly.pdbx_seq_one_letter_code
_entity_poly.pdbx_strand_id
1 'polypeptide(L)' 'MAVVEKTALLDEKMSEVFDWSDSKEPVRDALWNHFMESNGHNTDETEASMKEIDAKSDADVRSYVEDNLKK' A
#
# COMPACT_ATOMS: atom_id res chain seq x y z
N MET A 1 20.49 15.92 3.54
CA MET A 1 20.06 14.68 4.21
C MET A 1 18.55 14.75 4.31
N ALA A 2 17.83 13.82 3.69
CA ALA A 2 16.40 13.48 3.90
C ALA A 2 15.81 12.94 2.59
N VAL A 3 16.00 11.66 2.32
CA VAL A 3 15.14 10.90 1.37
C VAL A 3 15.03 9.47 1.90
N VAL A 4 14.66 9.32 3.18
CA VAL A 4 14.51 7.99 3.83
C VAL A 4 13.19 7.92 4.62
N GLU A 5 12.18 8.70 4.23
CA GLU A 5 10.85 8.61 4.85
C GLU A 5 9.81 7.96 3.94
N LYS A 6 9.95 8.03 2.61
CA LYS A 6 8.96 7.48 1.66
C LYS A 6 8.75 5.96 1.71
N THR A 7 9.72 5.19 2.21
CA THR A 7 9.59 3.73 2.29
C THR A 7 9.04 3.26 3.63
N ALA A 8 9.00 4.12 4.66
CA ALA A 8 8.60 3.68 6.00
C ALA A 8 7.17 3.14 6.00
N LEU A 9 6.19 3.92 5.52
CA LEU A 9 4.77 3.54 5.61
C LEU A 9 4.42 2.26 4.84
N LEU A 10 5.05 2.02 3.68
CA LEU A 10 4.80 0.82 2.89
C LEU A 10 5.37 -0.46 3.54
N ASP A 11 6.46 -0.32 4.29
CA ASP A 11 7.12 -1.40 5.01
C ASP A 11 6.53 -1.63 6.42
N GLU A 12 5.78 -0.68 6.97
CA GLU A 12 5.06 -0.84 8.23
C GLU A 12 3.89 -1.83 8.11
N LYS A 13 3.54 -2.47 9.23
CA LYS A 13 2.36 -3.37 9.26
C LYS A 13 1.07 -2.56 9.20
N MET A 14 0.09 -3.09 8.48
CA MET A 14 -1.26 -2.51 8.42
C MET A 14 -1.83 -2.21 9.81
N SER A 15 -1.71 -3.14 10.75
CA SER A 15 -2.17 -2.96 12.15
C SER A 15 -1.39 -1.94 12.98
N GLU A 16 -0.20 -1.54 12.55
CA GLU A 16 0.60 -0.51 13.24
C GLU A 16 0.25 0.90 12.72
N VAL A 17 -0.22 1.03 11.48
CA VAL A 17 -0.55 2.32 10.85
C VAL A 17 -2.04 2.56 10.62
N PHE A 18 -2.89 1.54 10.64
CA PHE A 18 -4.32 1.64 10.43
C PHE A 18 -5.08 0.96 11.58
N ASP A 19 -5.75 1.77 12.41
CA ASP A 19 -6.49 1.30 13.60
C ASP A 19 -7.63 0.32 13.27
N TRP A 20 -8.12 0.32 12.03
CA TRP A 20 -9.20 -0.55 11.57
C TRP A 20 -8.72 -1.91 11.07
N SER A 21 -7.41 -2.10 10.89
CA SER A 21 -6.85 -3.34 10.37
C SER A 21 -6.14 -4.11 11.47
N ASP A 22 -6.47 -5.40 11.61
CA ASP A 22 -5.69 -6.34 12.43
C ASP A 22 -4.61 -7.07 11.63
N SER A 23 -4.41 -6.73 10.34
CA SER A 23 -3.44 -7.43 9.50
C SER A 23 -2.01 -7.13 9.94
N LYS A 24 -1.22 -8.20 10.05
CA LYS A 24 0.22 -8.14 10.31
C LYS A 24 1.03 -8.01 9.02
N GLU A 25 0.35 -8.02 7.88
CA GLU A 25 0.98 -7.83 6.59
C GLU A 25 1.43 -6.37 6.42
N PRO A 26 2.56 -6.14 5.74
CA PRO A 26 2.96 -4.80 5.34
C PRO A 26 1.91 -4.12 4.47
N VAL A 27 1.82 -2.80 4.55
CA VAL A 27 0.92 -2.00 3.69
C VAL A 27 1.20 -2.27 2.20
N ARG A 28 2.47 -2.44 1.83
CA ARG A 28 2.87 -2.79 0.45
C ARG A 28 2.21 -4.08 -0.04
N ASP A 29 2.22 -5.13 0.77
CA ASP A 29 1.67 -6.44 0.41
C ASP A 29 0.14 -6.39 0.37
N ALA A 30 -0.48 -5.65 1.29
CA ALA A 30 -1.92 -5.43 1.27
C ALA A 30 -2.38 -4.72 -0.01
N LEU A 31 -1.67 -3.67 -0.43
CA LEU A 31 -1.90 -2.97 -1.70
C LEU A 31 -1.65 -3.87 -2.90
N TRP A 32 -0.56 -4.64 -2.90
CA TRP A 32 -0.27 -5.61 -3.95
C TRP A 32 -1.42 -6.60 -4.12
N ASN A 33 -1.91 -7.19 -3.04
CA ASN A 33 -3.03 -8.12 -3.06
C ASN A 33 -4.32 -7.45 -3.57
N HIS A 34 -4.57 -6.20 -3.19
CA HIS A 34 -5.71 -5.43 -3.71
C HIS A 34 -5.65 -5.26 -5.25
N PHE A 35 -4.49 -4.85 -5.77
CA PHE A 35 -4.29 -4.70 -7.22
C PHE A 35 -4.37 -6.03 -7.96
N MET A 36 -3.80 -7.10 -7.39
CA MET A 36 -3.91 -8.45 -7.94
C MET A 36 -5.37 -8.88 -8.07
N GLU A 37 -6.18 -8.71 -7.02
CA GLU A 37 -7.61 -9.06 -7.07
C GLU A 37 -8.38 -8.19 -8.07
N SER A 38 -8.05 -6.90 -8.18
CA SER A 38 -8.68 -5.97 -9.13
C SER A 38 -8.35 -6.30 -10.60
N ASN A 39 -7.10 -6.69 -10.88
CA ASN A 39 -6.57 -6.86 -12.23
C ASN A 39 -6.53 -8.33 -12.67
N GLY A 40 -7.28 -9.22 -12.00
CA GLY A 40 -7.36 -10.64 -12.38
C GLY A 40 -6.03 -11.39 -12.25
N HIS A 41 -5.24 -11.03 -11.23
CA HIS A 41 -3.92 -11.59 -10.90
C HIS A 41 -2.84 -11.28 -11.94
N ASN A 42 -3.01 -10.19 -12.69
CA ASN A 42 -2.01 -9.69 -13.62
C ASN A 42 -0.85 -9.01 -12.87
N THR A 43 0.28 -9.69 -12.82
CA THR A 43 1.49 -9.18 -12.16
C THR A 43 2.10 -7.95 -12.85
N ASP A 44 2.04 -7.86 -14.18
CA ASP A 44 2.59 -6.72 -14.93
C ASP A 44 1.84 -5.42 -14.60
N GLU A 45 0.50 -5.49 -14.54
CA GLU A 45 -0.34 -4.35 -14.17
C GLU A 45 -0.20 -4.00 -12.69
N THR A 46 -0.10 -5.02 -11.83
CA THR A 46 0.12 -4.82 -10.40
C THR A 46 1.44 -4.09 -10.14
N GLU A 47 2.53 -4.49 -10.81
CA GLU A 47 3.80 -3.79 -10.71
C GLU A 47 3.71 -2.34 -11.18
N ALA A 48 2.97 -2.07 -12.25
CA ALA A 48 2.75 -0.71 -12.75
C ALA A 48 2.00 0.14 -11.71
N SER A 49 0.91 -0.38 -11.14
CA SER A 49 0.16 0.31 -10.08
C SER A 49 1.00 0.54 -8.82
N MET A 50 1.80 -0.45 -8.41
CA MET A 50 2.68 -0.32 -7.24
C MET A 50 3.77 0.73 -7.45
N LYS A 51 4.32 0.86 -8.66
CA LYS A 51 5.24 1.97 -8.99
C LYS A 51 4.59 3.34 -8.87
N GLU A 52 3.31 3.46 -9.20
CA GLU A 52 2.57 4.72 -9.00
C GLU A 52 2.35 5.01 -7.51
N ILE A 53 2.08 3.99 -6.69
CA ILE A 53 2.00 4.11 -5.23
C ILE A 53 3.35 4.54 -4.65
N ASP A 54 4.46 3.92 -5.05
CA ASP A 54 5.81 4.28 -4.59
C ASP A 54 6.19 5.74 -4.95
N ALA A 55 5.62 6.28 -6.04
CA ALA A 55 5.84 7.66 -6.45
C ALA A 55 5.05 8.68 -5.61
N LYS A 56 3.93 8.27 -5.01
CA LYS A 56 3.05 9.12 -4.18
C LYS A 56 3.71 9.50 -2.84
N SER A 57 3.06 10.38 -2.09
CA SER A 57 3.44 10.68 -0.70
C SER A 57 2.76 9.71 0.26
N ASP A 58 3.36 9.49 1.43
CA ASP A 58 2.81 8.61 2.47
C ASP A 58 1.36 8.97 2.82
N ALA A 59 1.02 10.27 2.84
CA ALA A 59 -0.33 10.74 3.10
C ALA A 59 -1.32 10.33 1.99
N ASP A 60 -0.91 10.40 0.73
CA ASP A 60 -1.72 9.97 -0.41
C ASP A 60 -1.90 8.45 -0.40
N VAL A 61 -0.83 7.69 -0.09
CA VAL A 61 -0.89 6.23 0.04
C VAL A 61 -1.84 5.85 1.17
N ARG A 62 -1.74 6.50 2.32
CA ARG A 62 -2.60 6.24 3.48
C ARG A 62 -4.06 6.49 3.14
N SER A 63 -4.36 7.62 2.48
CA SER A 63 -5.71 7.95 2.02
C SER A 63 -6.24 6.92 1.02
N TYR A 64 -5.40 6.50 0.07
CA TYR A 64 -5.76 5.45 -0.90
C TYR A 64 -6.08 4.11 -0.21
N VAL A 65 -5.28 3.72 0.78
CA VAL A 65 -5.52 2.50 1.56
C VAL A 65 -6.83 2.60 2.35
N GLU A 66 -7.09 3.74 2.99
CA GLU A 66 -8.36 3.94 3.70
C GLU A 66 -9.58 3.96 2.78
N ASP A 67 -9.45 4.42 1.54
CA ASP A 67 -10.57 4.47 0.59
C ASP A 67 -10.82 3.11 -0.10
N ASN A 68 -9.78 2.30 -0.31
CA ASN A 68 -9.86 1.07 -1.14
C ASN A 68 -9.77 -0.24 -0.35
N LEU A 69 -8.99 -0.26 0.74
CA LEU A 69 -8.78 -1.48 1.55
C LEU A 69 -9.65 -1.53 2.81
N LYS A 70 -10.14 -0.38 3.29
CA LYS A 70 -11.10 -0.34 4.40
C LYS A 70 -12.43 -0.91 3.94
N LYS A 71 -12.82 -2.06 4.49
CA LYS A 71 -14.12 -2.69 4.26
C LYS A 71 -14.97 -2.71 5.52
#